data_AF-A0A6C0HSX0-F1
#
_entry.id   AF-A0A6C0HSX0-F1
#
_cell.length_a   1.000
_cell.length_b   1.000
_cell.length_c   1.000
_cell.angle_alpha   90.00
_cell.angle_beta   90.00
_cell.angle_gamma   90.00
#
_symmetry.space_group_name_H-M   'P 1'
#
loop_
_entity.id
_entity.type
_entity.pdbx_description
1 polymer ?
#
loop_
_entity_poly.entity_id
_entity_poly.type
_entity_poly.pdbx_seq_one_letter_code
_entity_poly.pdbx_strand_id
1 'polypeptide(L)'
;MNQNTKQPEGKGKKGSLSFYKLKDWIDIDKINWDNLSRNPNAISLLEQNPDKIDWDMLSENPNAIPILEKHLDKILWCYLCYIPNAIHLLEKNPDKIDWYCLSGNPNAIHILEQNPDKIVWYCLSGNPNAIHILEKNVDKIDWYSLSYNPNAIHILEKNNDKIVWYCLSLNPNAIHILEQNLDKVNWVNLSRNPNAIPLIEKNLDKVDWFWISLNPNAIHLIEKNLDKVNWESLSENPNIFELDYTFLKERMDILREELMMKAWHPSRINKWLDAGMEMEDIY
;
A
#
# COMPACT_ATOMS: atom_id res chain seq x y z
N MET A 1 15.55 44.40 19.36
CA MET A 1 14.26 45.10 19.36
C MET A 1 13.72 45.09 17.95
N ASN A 2 12.71 44.27 17.67
CA ASN A 2 11.87 44.45 16.49
C ASN A 2 10.45 44.00 16.83
N GLN A 3 9.52 44.84 16.40
CA GLN A 3 8.11 44.81 16.70
C GLN A 3 7.35 43.85 15.77
N ASN A 4 6.18 43.42 16.26
CA ASN A 4 4.95 43.16 15.52
C ASN A 4 4.98 42.14 14.37
N THR A 5 4.55 40.91 14.68
CA THR A 5 3.61 40.17 13.83
C THR A 5 2.46 39.67 14.70
N LYS A 6 1.35 40.42 14.66
CA LYS A 6 0.06 40.02 15.23
C LYS A 6 -0.46 38.79 14.49
N GLN A 7 -0.69 37.69 15.21
CA GLN A 7 -1.59 36.63 14.76
C GLN A 7 -3.03 37.16 14.81
N PRO A 8 -3.88 36.91 13.79
CA PRO A 8 -5.30 37.13 13.93
C PRO A 8 -5.92 35.99 14.73
N GLU A 9 -6.54 36.33 15.86
CA GLU A 9 -7.42 35.44 16.62
C GLU A 9 -8.66 35.08 15.77
N GLY A 10 -8.65 33.87 15.20
CA GLY A 10 -9.79 33.27 14.54
C GLY A 10 -10.69 32.54 15.55
N LYS A 11 -11.81 33.18 15.90
CA LYS A 11 -12.92 32.57 16.66
C LYS A 11 -13.45 31.31 15.96
N GLY A 12 -13.82 30.34 16.78
CA GLY A 12 -14.09 28.95 16.40
C GLY A 12 -15.08 28.74 15.25
N LYS A 13 -14.74 27.74 14.44
CA LYS A 13 -15.70 26.88 13.75
C LYS A 13 -15.39 25.45 14.16
N LYS A 14 -16.40 24.74 14.65
CA LYS A 14 -16.37 23.28 14.82
C LYS A 14 -16.10 22.67 13.45
N GLY A 15 -14.90 22.14 13.23
CA GLY A 15 -14.55 21.42 12.02
C GLY A 15 -13.23 20.67 12.24
N SER A 16 -13.29 19.35 12.13
CA SER A 16 -12.16 18.40 12.07
C SER A 16 -11.11 18.51 13.20
N LEU A 17 -11.10 17.54 14.13
CA LEU A 17 -9.96 17.35 15.03
C LEU A 17 -8.73 16.96 14.19
N SER A 18 -7.83 17.92 13.95
CA SER A 18 -6.51 17.64 13.38
C SER A 18 -5.52 17.32 14.49
N PHE A 19 -4.97 16.11 14.48
CA PHE A 19 -3.90 15.69 15.39
C PHE A 19 -2.49 16.12 14.92
N TYR A 20 -2.38 16.71 13.72
CA TYR A 20 -1.10 17.00 13.08
C TYR A 20 -0.92 18.51 12.80
N LYS A 21 0.29 19.01 13.07
CA LYS A 21 0.79 20.33 12.67
C LYS A 21 2.22 20.18 12.15
N LEU A 22 2.67 21.12 11.31
CA LEU A 22 4.10 21.22 10.97
C LEU A 22 4.92 21.40 12.25
N LYS A 23 6.11 20.79 12.29
CA LYS A 23 7.06 21.01 13.38
C LYS A 23 7.61 22.43 13.27
N ASP A 24 7.89 23.05 14.41
CA ASP A 24 8.20 24.49 14.48
C ASP A 24 9.50 24.89 13.75
N TRP A 25 10.39 23.93 13.45
CA TRP A 25 11.63 24.17 12.68
C TRP A 25 11.44 24.06 11.15
N ILE A 26 10.28 23.61 10.69
CA ILE A 26 9.99 23.48 9.27
C ILE A 26 9.63 24.87 8.71
N ASP A 27 10.41 25.30 7.74
CA ASP A 27 10.16 26.52 6.98
C ASP A 27 9.08 26.26 5.92
N ILE A 28 7.88 26.82 6.13
CA ILE A 28 6.72 26.60 5.26
C ILE A 28 6.95 27.11 3.83
N ASP A 29 7.82 28.10 3.65
CA ASP A 29 8.11 28.69 2.34
C ASP A 29 9.04 27.83 1.50
N LYS A 30 9.68 26.82 2.12
CA LYS A 30 10.56 25.85 1.43
C LYS A 30 9.87 24.52 1.13
N ILE A 31 8.62 24.34 1.55
CA ILE A 31 7.90 23.09 1.31
C ILE A 31 7.26 23.11 -0.09
N ASN A 32 7.37 21.98 -0.80
CA ASN A 32 6.61 21.76 -2.03
C ASN A 32 5.16 21.40 -1.68
N TRP A 33 4.21 22.23 -2.13
CA TRP A 33 2.79 22.11 -1.81
C TRP A 33 2.08 20.99 -2.59
N ASP A 34 2.58 20.62 -3.76
CA ASP A 34 2.06 19.51 -4.56
C ASP A 34 2.25 18.18 -3.81
N ASN A 35 3.45 17.97 -3.27
CA ASN A 35 3.77 16.84 -2.41
C ASN A 35 2.97 16.84 -1.10
N LEU A 36 2.66 18.02 -0.55
CA LEU A 36 1.75 18.12 0.60
C LEU A 36 0.32 17.72 0.23
N SER A 37 -0.15 18.04 -0.97
CA SER A 37 -1.50 17.69 -1.42
C SER A 37 -1.73 16.18 -1.46
N ARG A 38 -0.70 15.40 -1.79
CA ARG A 38 -0.70 13.93 -1.68
C ARG A 38 -0.54 13.38 -0.27
N ASN A 39 -0.15 14.20 0.71
CA ASN A 39 0.17 13.74 2.06
C ASN A 39 -1.10 13.58 2.92
N PRO A 40 -1.43 12.37 3.41
CA PRO A 40 -2.65 12.12 4.18
C PRO A 40 -2.69 12.86 5.53
N ASN A 41 -1.56 13.33 6.04
CA ASN A 41 -1.46 14.10 7.29
C ASN A 41 -1.51 15.62 7.08
N ALA A 42 -1.54 16.09 5.83
CA ALA A 42 -1.52 17.52 5.50
C ALA A 42 -2.92 18.14 5.32
N ILE A 43 -3.99 17.35 5.40
CA ILE A 43 -5.39 17.80 5.13
C ILE A 43 -5.74 19.09 5.86
N SER A 44 -5.45 19.19 7.17
CA SER A 44 -5.78 20.38 7.96
C SER A 44 -4.97 21.62 7.59
N LEU A 45 -3.74 21.43 7.12
CA LEU A 45 -2.89 22.51 6.60
C LEU A 45 -3.40 22.98 5.23
N LEU A 46 -3.81 22.05 4.38
CA LEU A 46 -4.38 22.33 3.06
C LEU A 46 -5.73 23.05 3.18
N GLU A 47 -6.60 22.67 4.12
CA GLU A 47 -7.86 23.38 4.39
C GLU A 47 -7.66 24.85 4.77
N GLN A 48 -6.52 25.17 5.39
CA GLN A 48 -6.15 26.54 5.77
C GLN A 48 -5.51 27.34 4.61
N ASN A 49 -5.07 26.66 3.54
CA ASN A 49 -4.34 27.25 2.42
C ASN A 49 -4.90 26.72 1.08
N PRO A 50 -6.19 26.97 0.76
CA PRO A 50 -6.85 26.37 -0.39
C PRO A 50 -6.28 26.82 -1.75
N ASP A 51 -5.63 27.98 -1.79
CA ASP A 51 -4.95 28.54 -2.95
C ASP A 51 -3.68 27.77 -3.35
N LYS A 52 -3.15 26.95 -2.44
CA LYS A 52 -1.93 26.16 -2.65
C LYS A 52 -2.21 24.68 -2.91
N ILE A 53 -3.48 24.29 -2.98
CA ILE A 53 -3.86 22.90 -3.23
C ILE A 53 -3.61 22.56 -4.69
N ASP A 54 -2.79 21.53 -4.90
CA ASP A 54 -2.77 20.78 -6.15
C ASP A 54 -3.91 19.77 -6.10
N TRP A 55 -4.97 20.03 -6.86
CA TRP A 55 -6.19 19.23 -6.86
C TRP A 55 -6.03 17.86 -7.52
N ASP A 56 -5.06 17.73 -8.43
CA ASP A 56 -4.76 16.48 -9.10
C ASP A 56 -4.13 15.53 -8.08
N MET A 57 -3.10 16.01 -7.38
CA MET A 57 -2.43 15.27 -6.30
C MET A 57 -3.37 15.04 -5.11
N LEU A 58 -4.23 16.00 -4.78
CA LEU A 58 -5.21 15.84 -3.71
C LEU A 58 -6.25 14.76 -4.02
N SER A 59 -6.62 14.58 -5.29
CA SER A 59 -7.58 13.56 -5.72
C SER A 59 -7.07 12.13 -5.50
N GLU A 60 -5.76 11.92 -5.35
CA GLU A 60 -5.14 10.65 -4.96
C GLU A 60 -5.06 10.45 -3.44
N ASN A 61 -5.34 11.49 -2.65
CA ASN A 61 -5.15 11.45 -1.20
C ASN A 61 -6.37 10.80 -0.50
N PRO A 62 -6.21 9.64 0.16
CA PRO A 62 -7.32 8.90 0.76
C PRO A 62 -8.03 9.66 1.90
N ASN A 63 -7.36 10.63 2.53
CA ASN A 63 -7.93 11.45 3.60
C ASN A 63 -8.56 12.76 3.10
N ALA A 64 -8.47 13.06 1.79
CA ALA A 64 -8.96 14.30 1.22
C ALA A 64 -10.45 14.30 0.88
N ILE A 65 -11.15 13.17 1.03
CA ILE A 65 -12.59 13.03 0.74
C ILE A 65 -13.44 14.19 1.29
N PRO A 66 -13.29 14.65 2.56
CA PRO A 66 -14.10 15.75 3.08
C PRO A 66 -13.83 17.11 2.42
N ILE A 67 -12.62 17.32 1.87
CA ILE A 67 -12.27 18.51 1.09
C ILE A 67 -12.86 18.36 -0.31
N LEU A 68 -12.60 17.23 -0.97
CA LEU A 68 -13.07 16.95 -2.34
C LEU A 68 -14.61 17.03 -2.44
N GLU A 69 -15.33 16.55 -1.43
CA GLU A 69 -16.80 16.67 -1.34
C GLU A 69 -17.32 18.10 -1.47
N LYS A 70 -16.55 19.10 -1.03
CA LYS A 70 -16.93 20.52 -1.10
C LYS A 70 -16.54 21.17 -2.44
N HIS A 71 -15.72 20.48 -3.24
CA HIS A 71 -15.06 21.01 -4.43
C HIS A 71 -15.13 20.01 -5.59
N LEU A 72 -16.34 19.51 -5.90
CA LEU A 72 -16.57 18.46 -6.91
C LEU A 72 -16.05 18.84 -8.32
N ASP A 73 -16.01 20.12 -8.65
CA ASP A 73 -15.50 20.65 -9.92
C ASP A 73 -13.99 20.52 -10.09
N LYS A 74 -13.26 20.26 -9.01
CA LYS A 74 -11.80 20.12 -8.98
C LYS A 74 -11.32 18.68 -8.98
N ILE A 75 -12.24 17.72 -8.87
CA ILE A 75 -11.91 16.30 -8.72
C ILE A 75 -11.44 15.72 -10.05
N LEU A 76 -10.29 15.04 -10.02
CA LEU A 76 -9.92 14.06 -11.05
C LEU A 76 -10.58 12.71 -10.75
N TRP A 77 -11.71 12.45 -11.40
CA TRP A 77 -12.58 11.32 -11.11
C TRP A 77 -11.97 9.94 -11.40
N CYS A 78 -11.03 9.86 -12.34
CA CYS A 78 -10.29 8.63 -12.63
C CYS A 78 -9.46 8.15 -11.42
N TYR A 79 -8.89 9.07 -10.63
CA TYR A 79 -8.12 8.71 -9.43
C TYR A 79 -9.01 8.31 -8.26
N LEU A 80 -10.17 8.94 -8.09
CA LEU A 80 -11.14 8.53 -7.06
C LEU A 80 -11.64 7.10 -7.25
N CYS A 81 -11.69 6.60 -8.48
CA CYS A 81 -12.09 5.23 -8.76
C CYS A 81 -11.17 4.18 -8.11
N TYR A 82 -9.99 4.56 -7.62
CA TYR A 82 -9.08 3.66 -6.91
C TYR A 82 -9.06 3.86 -5.39
N ILE A 83 -9.80 4.84 -4.86
CA ILE A 83 -9.88 5.12 -3.42
C ILE A 83 -11.08 4.38 -2.83
N PRO A 84 -10.89 3.36 -1.97
CA PRO A 84 -12.00 2.59 -1.39
C PRO A 84 -13.03 3.47 -0.67
N ASN A 85 -12.56 4.53 -0.01
CA ASN A 85 -13.40 5.46 0.75
C ASN A 85 -14.11 6.52 -0.11
N ALA A 86 -13.98 6.48 -1.44
CA ALA A 86 -14.58 7.44 -2.36
C ALA A 86 -15.81 6.90 -3.11
N ILE A 87 -16.20 5.65 -2.88
CA ILE A 87 -17.32 5.01 -3.60
C ILE A 87 -18.62 5.84 -3.50
N HIS A 88 -18.94 6.38 -2.32
CA HIS A 88 -20.14 7.18 -2.12
C HIS A 88 -20.14 8.51 -2.89
N LEU A 89 -18.96 9.04 -3.24
CA LEU A 89 -18.85 10.21 -4.11
C LEU A 89 -19.21 9.86 -5.55
N LEU A 90 -18.79 8.68 -6.02
CA LEU A 90 -19.11 8.17 -7.36
C LEU A 90 -20.61 7.90 -7.49
N GLU A 91 -21.24 7.31 -6.47
CA GLU A 91 -22.68 7.07 -6.43
C GLU A 91 -23.51 8.35 -6.53
N LYS A 92 -23.04 9.45 -5.91
CA LYS A 92 -23.71 10.75 -5.96
C LYS A 92 -23.51 11.50 -7.28
N ASN A 93 -22.54 11.09 -8.10
CA ASN A 93 -22.13 11.78 -9.34
C ASN A 93 -21.95 10.78 -10.49
N PRO A 94 -23.02 10.07 -10.91
CA PRO A 94 -22.92 8.98 -11.88
C PRO A 94 -22.45 9.43 -13.27
N ASP A 95 -22.67 10.70 -13.65
CA ASP A 95 -22.22 11.29 -14.91
C ASP A 95 -20.69 11.49 -14.97
N LYS A 96 -20.02 11.41 -13.82
CA LYS A 96 -18.56 11.58 -13.70
C LYS A 96 -17.79 10.27 -13.61
N ILE A 97 -18.50 9.14 -13.56
CA ILE A 97 -17.87 7.82 -13.40
C ILE A 97 -17.03 7.49 -14.62
N ASP A 98 -15.75 7.23 -14.39
CA ASP A 98 -14.89 6.54 -15.34
C ASP A 98 -15.12 5.02 -15.22
N TRP A 99 -15.91 4.48 -16.14
CA TRP A 99 -16.29 3.06 -16.13
C TRP A 99 -15.12 2.10 -16.40
N TYR A 100 -14.05 2.57 -17.04
CA TYR A 100 -12.84 1.77 -17.25
C TYR A 100 -12.16 1.52 -15.90
N CYS A 101 -11.90 2.59 -15.14
CA CYS A 101 -11.31 2.49 -13.81
C CYS A 101 -12.24 1.77 -12.82
N LEU A 102 -13.54 2.10 -12.85
CA LEU A 102 -14.53 1.51 -11.93
C LEU A 102 -14.65 -0.01 -12.10
N SER A 103 -14.61 -0.52 -13.34
CA SER A 103 -14.74 -1.95 -13.61
C SER A 103 -13.63 -2.79 -12.96
N GLY A 104 -12.43 -2.21 -12.82
CA GLY A 104 -11.31 -2.83 -12.12
C GLY A 104 -11.34 -2.67 -10.60
N ASN A 105 -12.24 -1.84 -10.03
CA ASN A 105 -12.28 -1.54 -8.61
C ASN A 105 -13.02 -2.64 -7.81
N PRO A 106 -12.35 -3.34 -6.88
CA PRO A 106 -12.98 -4.39 -6.07
C PRO A 106 -14.07 -3.90 -5.11
N ASN A 107 -14.10 -2.60 -4.80
CA ASN A 107 -15.07 -1.97 -3.90
C ASN A 107 -16.29 -1.39 -4.63
N ALA A 108 -16.33 -1.44 -5.96
CA ALA A 108 -17.39 -0.85 -6.79
C ALA A 108 -18.32 -1.89 -7.44
N ILE A 109 -18.23 -3.16 -7.01
CA ILE A 109 -18.98 -4.27 -7.61
C ILE A 109 -20.48 -4.01 -7.65
N HIS A 110 -21.07 -3.49 -6.58
CA HIS A 110 -22.51 -3.21 -6.51
C HIS A 110 -22.94 -2.12 -7.51
N ILE A 111 -22.08 -1.16 -7.83
CA ILE A 111 -22.36 -0.14 -8.86
C ILE A 111 -22.35 -0.79 -10.25
N LEU A 112 -21.40 -1.69 -10.51
CA LEU A 112 -21.29 -2.43 -11.77
C LEU A 112 -22.50 -3.36 -11.98
N GLU A 113 -22.98 -4.02 -10.92
CA GLU A 113 -24.19 -4.86 -10.96
C GLU A 113 -25.45 -4.06 -11.32
N GLN A 114 -25.53 -2.80 -10.89
CA GLN A 114 -26.64 -1.90 -11.23
C GLN A 114 -26.55 -1.32 -12.64
N ASN A 115 -25.37 -1.39 -13.28
CA ASN A 115 -25.08 -0.76 -14.58
C ASN A 115 -24.36 -1.74 -15.53
N PRO A 116 -24.97 -2.89 -15.87
CA PRO A 116 -24.30 -3.95 -16.62
C PRO A 116 -23.90 -3.55 -18.06
N ASP A 117 -24.57 -2.57 -18.65
CA ASP A 117 -24.26 -2.03 -19.98
C ASP A 117 -22.98 -1.19 -20.01
N LYS A 118 -22.50 -0.74 -18.84
CA LYS A 118 -21.31 0.09 -18.69
C LYS A 118 -20.05 -0.69 -18.34
N ILE A 119 -20.18 -1.98 -18.05
CA ILE A 119 -19.07 -2.83 -17.63
C ILE A 119 -18.00 -2.90 -18.74
N VAL A 120 -16.77 -2.58 -18.38
CA VAL A 120 -15.58 -2.83 -19.19
C VAL A 120 -15.01 -4.20 -18.81
N TRP A 121 -15.36 -5.21 -19.62
CA TRP A 121 -15.10 -6.63 -19.30
C TRP A 121 -13.63 -7.01 -19.18
N TYR A 122 -12.75 -6.35 -19.93
CA TYR A 122 -11.29 -6.50 -19.79
C TYR A 122 -10.83 -6.15 -18.37
N CYS A 123 -11.27 -5.00 -17.85
CA CYS A 123 -10.94 -4.55 -16.50
C CYS A 123 -11.63 -5.42 -15.43
N LEU A 124 -12.90 -5.77 -15.66
CA LEU A 124 -13.67 -6.62 -14.74
C LEU A 124 -13.05 -8.01 -14.58
N SER A 125 -12.49 -8.57 -15.65
CA SER A 125 -11.88 -9.91 -15.63
C SER A 125 -10.64 -9.97 -14.72
N GLY A 126 -9.93 -8.85 -14.57
CA GLY A 126 -8.84 -8.69 -13.59
C GLY A 126 -9.31 -8.38 -12.16
N ASN A 127 -10.60 -8.11 -11.94
CA ASN A 127 -11.12 -7.69 -10.65
C ASN A 127 -11.37 -8.91 -9.73
N PRO A 128 -10.66 -9.03 -8.60
CA PRO A 128 -10.77 -10.19 -7.71
C PRO A 128 -12.14 -10.33 -7.03
N ASN A 129 -12.94 -9.27 -6.95
CA ASN A 129 -14.27 -9.30 -6.34
C ASN A 129 -15.40 -9.47 -7.36
N ALA A 130 -15.09 -9.59 -8.65
CA ALA A 130 -16.09 -9.69 -9.74
C ALA A 130 -16.37 -11.13 -10.19
N ILE A 131 -15.83 -12.14 -9.50
CA ILE A 131 -15.88 -13.54 -9.90
C ILE A 131 -17.31 -14.01 -10.20
N HIS A 132 -18.28 -13.70 -9.35
CA HIS A 132 -19.68 -14.11 -9.53
C HIS A 132 -20.36 -13.45 -10.75
N ILE A 133 -19.89 -12.28 -11.18
CA ILE A 133 -20.35 -11.62 -12.41
C ILE A 133 -19.75 -12.34 -13.62
N LEU A 134 -18.46 -12.66 -13.57
CA LEU A 134 -17.72 -13.34 -14.62
C LEU A 134 -18.25 -14.76 -14.86
N GLU A 135 -18.57 -15.50 -13.79
CA GLU A 135 -19.17 -16.84 -13.88
C GLU A 135 -20.51 -16.85 -14.62
N LYS A 136 -21.28 -15.77 -14.53
CA LYS A 136 -22.57 -15.64 -15.23
C LYS A 136 -22.43 -15.14 -16.67
N ASN A 137 -21.26 -14.67 -17.07
CA ASN A 137 -21.00 -14.01 -18.37
C ASN A 137 -19.69 -14.50 -18.98
N VAL A 138 -19.50 -15.83 -19.03
CA VAL A 138 -18.26 -16.48 -19.48
C VAL A 138 -17.87 -16.06 -20.91
N ASP A 139 -18.86 -15.78 -21.77
CA ASP A 139 -18.69 -15.33 -23.15
C ASP A 139 -17.99 -13.96 -23.26
N LYS A 140 -18.02 -13.15 -22.20
CA LYS A 140 -17.45 -11.80 -22.17
C LYS A 140 -16.11 -11.72 -21.45
N ILE A 141 -15.66 -12.83 -20.87
CA ILE A 141 -14.40 -12.87 -20.13
C ILE A 141 -13.23 -12.52 -21.04
N ASP A 142 -12.39 -11.61 -20.56
CA ASP A 142 -11.05 -11.43 -21.10
C ASP A 142 -10.09 -12.38 -20.39
N TRP A 143 -9.66 -13.42 -21.12
CA TRP A 143 -8.86 -14.51 -20.54
C TRP A 143 -7.43 -14.12 -20.20
N TYR A 144 -6.90 -13.05 -20.82
CA TYR A 144 -5.60 -12.50 -20.48
C TYR A 144 -5.63 -11.92 -19.06
N SER A 145 -6.57 -11.01 -18.80
CA SER A 145 -6.77 -10.40 -17.47
C SER A 145 -7.22 -11.43 -16.44
N LEU A 146 -8.10 -12.37 -16.81
CA LEU A 146 -8.58 -13.41 -15.90
C LEU A 146 -7.44 -14.33 -15.44
N SER A 147 -6.50 -14.68 -16.33
CA SER A 147 -5.37 -15.57 -15.99
C SER A 147 -4.45 -14.96 -14.93
N TYR A 148 -4.37 -13.63 -14.85
CA TYR A 148 -3.69 -12.92 -13.77
C TYR A 148 -4.49 -12.83 -12.46
N ASN A 149 -5.81 -13.02 -12.50
CA ASN A 149 -6.69 -12.80 -11.36
C ASN A 149 -6.55 -13.95 -10.33
N PRO A 150 -6.07 -13.67 -9.10
CA PRO A 150 -5.83 -14.70 -8.10
C PRO A 150 -7.12 -15.37 -7.58
N ASN A 151 -8.28 -14.73 -7.75
CA ASN A 151 -9.56 -15.27 -7.31
C ASN A 151 -10.30 -16.06 -8.41
N ALA A 152 -9.73 -16.14 -9.62
CA ALA A 152 -10.38 -16.77 -10.79
C ALA A 152 -9.91 -18.20 -11.08
N ILE A 153 -9.12 -18.80 -10.20
CA ILE A 153 -8.51 -20.13 -10.38
C ILE A 153 -9.53 -21.19 -10.79
N HIS A 154 -10.68 -21.28 -10.11
CA HIS A 154 -11.72 -22.27 -10.42
C HIS A 154 -12.41 -22.04 -11.78
N ILE A 155 -12.45 -20.80 -12.28
CA ILE A 155 -12.93 -20.51 -13.64
C ILE A 155 -11.91 -21.01 -14.66
N LEU A 156 -10.62 -20.76 -14.40
CA LEU A 156 -9.53 -21.19 -15.27
C LEU A 156 -9.43 -22.71 -15.35
N GLU A 157 -9.56 -23.43 -14.23
CA GLU A 157 -9.56 -24.91 -14.17
C GLU A 157 -10.69 -25.54 -15.00
N LYS A 158 -11.85 -24.88 -15.08
CA LYS A 158 -12.98 -25.32 -15.90
C LYS A 158 -12.81 -25.02 -17.39
N ASN A 159 -11.86 -24.14 -17.75
CA ASN A 159 -11.65 -23.62 -19.11
C ASN A 159 -10.16 -23.66 -19.47
N ASN A 160 -9.54 -24.83 -19.29
CA ASN A 160 -8.09 -25.02 -19.46
C ASN A 160 -7.56 -24.62 -20.86
N ASP A 161 -8.39 -24.71 -21.89
CA ASP A 161 -8.05 -24.31 -23.27
C ASP A 161 -7.93 -22.79 -23.45
N LYS A 162 -8.47 -22.01 -22.51
CA LYS A 162 -8.46 -20.54 -22.53
C LYS A 162 -7.36 -19.91 -21.69
N ILE A 163 -6.64 -20.71 -20.90
CA ILE A 163 -5.59 -20.22 -20.00
C ILE A 163 -4.49 -19.54 -20.80
N VAL A 164 -4.16 -18.30 -20.41
CA VAL A 164 -2.98 -17.59 -20.90
C VAL A 164 -1.82 -17.87 -19.95
N TRP A 165 -1.01 -18.87 -20.28
CA TRP A 165 0.03 -19.42 -19.39
C TRP A 165 1.12 -18.43 -18.97
N TYR A 166 1.47 -17.50 -19.86
CA TYR A 166 2.37 -16.39 -19.53
C TYR A 166 1.83 -15.60 -18.32
N CYS A 167 0.55 -15.23 -18.36
CA CYS A 167 -0.14 -14.49 -17.29
C CYS A 167 -0.29 -15.35 -16.02
N LEU A 168 -0.72 -16.60 -16.20
CA LEU A 168 -0.93 -17.53 -15.10
C LEU A 168 0.35 -17.78 -14.29
N SER A 169 1.52 -17.75 -14.94
CA SER A 169 2.81 -17.96 -14.26
C SER A 169 3.13 -16.88 -13.21
N LEU A 170 2.54 -15.68 -13.32
CA LEU A 170 2.62 -14.62 -12.32
C LEU A 170 1.48 -14.68 -11.29
N ASN A 171 0.48 -15.52 -11.49
CA ASN A 171 -0.66 -15.62 -10.59
C ASN A 171 -0.24 -16.33 -9.30
N PRO A 172 -0.35 -15.67 -8.12
CA PRO A 172 0.13 -16.22 -6.85
C PRO A 172 -0.67 -17.44 -6.37
N ASN A 173 -1.89 -17.64 -6.89
CA ASN A 173 -2.80 -18.72 -6.49
C ASN A 173 -2.82 -19.87 -7.52
N ALA A 174 -2.03 -19.79 -8.60
CA ALA A 174 -2.05 -20.78 -9.68
C ALA A 174 -0.93 -21.83 -9.60
N ILE A 175 -0.15 -21.86 -8.51
CA ILE A 175 1.05 -22.70 -8.40
C ILE A 175 0.74 -24.18 -8.63
N HIS A 176 -0.40 -24.68 -8.14
CA HIS A 176 -0.81 -26.08 -8.35
C HIS A 176 -1.15 -26.41 -9.80
N ILE A 177 -1.76 -25.47 -10.54
CA ILE A 177 -2.03 -25.64 -11.98
C ILE A 177 -0.70 -25.68 -12.75
N LEU A 178 0.22 -24.79 -12.40
CA LEU A 178 1.54 -24.68 -13.03
C LEU A 178 2.41 -25.92 -12.75
N GLU A 179 2.38 -26.46 -11.52
CA GLU A 179 3.10 -27.68 -11.14
C GLU A 179 2.65 -28.91 -11.97
N GLN A 180 1.39 -28.94 -12.39
CA GLN A 180 0.84 -30.02 -13.24
C GLN A 180 1.11 -29.81 -14.75
N ASN A 181 1.58 -28.63 -15.17
CA ASN A 181 1.72 -28.25 -16.58
C ASN A 181 3.09 -27.55 -16.83
N LEU A 182 4.18 -28.16 -16.36
CA LEU A 182 5.53 -27.57 -16.40
C LEU A 182 6.01 -27.20 -17.80
N ASP A 183 5.49 -27.86 -18.84
CA ASP A 183 5.78 -27.60 -20.25
C ASP A 183 5.23 -26.27 -20.75
N LYS A 184 4.19 -25.73 -20.09
CA LYS A 184 3.54 -24.47 -20.46
C LYS A 184 3.96 -23.28 -19.61
N VAL A 185 4.67 -23.54 -18.51
CA VAL A 185 5.13 -22.52 -17.57
C VAL A 185 6.03 -21.52 -18.28
N ASN A 186 5.76 -20.23 -18.09
CA ASN A 186 6.70 -19.18 -18.44
C ASN A 186 7.64 -18.95 -17.24
N TRP A 187 8.84 -19.51 -17.31
CA TRP A 187 9.80 -19.49 -16.19
C TRP A 187 10.33 -18.11 -15.83
N VAL A 188 10.41 -17.19 -16.80
CA VAL A 188 10.78 -15.79 -16.56
C VAL A 188 9.77 -15.14 -15.61
N ASN A 189 8.48 -15.27 -15.94
CA ASN A 189 7.38 -14.76 -15.13
C ASN A 189 7.24 -15.51 -13.79
N LEU A 190 7.40 -16.83 -13.79
CA LEU A 190 7.36 -17.61 -12.56
C LEU A 190 8.47 -17.21 -11.59
N SER A 191 9.68 -16.91 -12.08
CA SER A 191 10.82 -16.50 -11.26
C SER A 191 10.54 -15.23 -10.45
N ARG A 192 9.67 -14.34 -10.96
CA ARG A 192 9.19 -13.14 -10.27
C ARG A 192 8.10 -13.41 -9.24
N ASN A 193 7.45 -14.56 -9.30
CA ASN A 193 6.28 -14.87 -8.48
C ASN A 193 6.73 -15.26 -7.05
N PRO A 194 6.41 -14.45 -6.03
CA PRO A 194 6.85 -14.69 -4.65
C PRO A 194 6.24 -15.96 -4.04
N ASN A 195 5.15 -16.48 -4.59
CA ASN A 195 4.49 -17.71 -4.13
C ASN A 195 5.03 -18.96 -4.82
N ALA A 196 5.83 -18.81 -5.89
CA ALA A 196 6.31 -19.93 -6.70
C ALA A 196 7.61 -20.56 -6.17
N ILE A 197 8.17 -20.10 -5.05
CA ILE A 197 9.44 -20.58 -4.50
C ILE A 197 9.52 -22.11 -4.41
N PRO A 198 8.50 -22.84 -3.89
CA PRO A 198 8.58 -24.30 -3.81
C PRO A 198 8.67 -24.99 -5.19
N LEU A 199 8.08 -24.39 -6.23
CA LEU A 199 8.12 -24.91 -7.60
C LEU A 199 9.46 -24.57 -8.28
N ILE A 200 9.97 -23.36 -8.03
CA ILE A 200 11.28 -22.86 -8.47
C ILE A 200 12.41 -23.73 -7.91
N GLU A 201 12.37 -24.08 -6.62
CA GLU A 201 13.37 -24.93 -5.96
C GLU A 201 13.55 -26.29 -6.65
N LYS A 202 12.46 -26.86 -7.17
CA LYS A 202 12.48 -28.16 -7.87
C LYS A 202 12.99 -28.05 -9.32
N ASN A 203 13.13 -26.84 -9.87
CA ASN A 203 13.40 -26.58 -11.29
C ASN A 203 14.40 -25.43 -11.50
N LEU A 204 15.45 -25.35 -10.67
CA LEU A 204 16.45 -24.26 -10.69
C LEU A 204 17.25 -24.14 -12.00
N ASP A 205 17.18 -25.15 -12.88
CA ASP A 205 17.80 -25.14 -14.20
C ASP A 205 17.03 -24.30 -15.23
N LYS A 206 15.74 -24.00 -14.97
CA LYS A 206 14.86 -23.30 -15.93
C LYS A 206 14.60 -21.83 -15.59
N VAL A 207 14.97 -21.41 -14.38
CA VAL A 207 14.60 -20.11 -13.82
C VAL A 207 15.48 -18.99 -14.37
N ASP A 208 14.95 -17.78 -14.30
CA ASP A 208 15.68 -16.57 -14.69
C ASP A 208 16.25 -15.90 -13.44
N TRP A 209 17.58 -15.95 -13.30
CA TRP A 209 18.27 -15.46 -12.11
C TRP A 209 18.22 -13.94 -11.94
N PHE A 210 18.01 -13.17 -13.02
CA PHE A 210 17.74 -11.73 -12.91
C PHE A 210 16.47 -11.50 -12.08
N TRP A 211 15.40 -12.24 -12.41
CA TRP A 211 14.12 -12.11 -11.73
C TRP A 211 14.09 -12.78 -10.36
N ILE A 212 14.82 -13.88 -10.16
CA ILE A 212 15.03 -14.46 -8.83
C ILE A 212 15.72 -13.45 -7.91
N SER A 213 16.74 -12.74 -8.39
CA SER A 213 17.44 -11.73 -7.60
C SER A 213 16.54 -10.58 -7.15
N LEU A 214 15.53 -10.21 -7.93
CA LEU A 214 14.49 -9.23 -7.54
C LEU A 214 13.40 -9.80 -6.63
N ASN A 215 13.26 -11.12 -6.55
CA ASN A 215 12.16 -11.75 -5.81
C ASN A 215 12.44 -11.71 -4.30
N PRO A 216 11.64 -10.98 -3.50
CA PRO A 216 11.90 -10.84 -2.06
C PRO A 216 11.81 -12.18 -1.31
N ASN A 217 11.02 -13.14 -1.81
CA ASN A 217 10.85 -14.44 -1.18
C ASN A 217 11.92 -15.46 -1.58
N ALA A 218 12.87 -15.08 -2.44
CA ALA A 218 13.90 -15.98 -2.97
C ALA A 218 15.28 -15.80 -2.32
N ILE A 219 15.41 -15.00 -1.25
CA ILE A 219 16.71 -14.66 -0.65
C ILE A 219 17.54 -15.88 -0.27
N HIS A 220 16.91 -16.94 0.28
CA HIS A 220 17.59 -18.18 0.63
C HIS A 220 18.04 -19.00 -0.58
N LEU A 221 17.42 -18.82 -1.75
CA LEU A 221 17.88 -19.42 -3.00
C LEU A 221 19.12 -18.72 -3.53
N ILE A 222 19.13 -17.39 -3.43
CA ILE A 222 20.25 -16.52 -3.82
C ILE A 222 21.48 -16.86 -2.97
N GLU A 223 21.33 -16.94 -1.65
CA GLU A 223 22.42 -17.32 -0.71
C GLU A 223 23.07 -18.66 -1.05
N LYS A 224 22.30 -19.63 -1.54
CA LYS A 224 22.79 -20.97 -1.92
C LYS A 224 23.41 -21.02 -3.32
N ASN A 225 23.23 -19.99 -4.14
CA ASN A 225 23.61 -19.98 -5.56
C ASN A 225 24.29 -18.64 -5.94
N LEU A 226 25.24 -18.20 -5.11
CA LEU A 226 25.92 -16.91 -5.27
C LEU A 226 26.58 -16.70 -6.64
N ASP A 227 26.96 -17.78 -7.32
CA ASP A 227 27.56 -17.78 -8.65
C ASP A 227 26.59 -17.35 -9.77
N LYS A 228 25.28 -17.44 -9.53
CA LYS A 228 24.23 -17.13 -10.51
C LYS A 228 23.56 -15.78 -10.28
N VAL A 229 23.88 -15.13 -9.17
CA VAL A 229 23.21 -13.90 -8.71
C VAL A 229 23.44 -12.76 -9.68
N ASN A 230 22.35 -12.06 -10.02
CA ASN A 230 22.45 -10.75 -10.63
C ASN A 230 22.54 -9.69 -9.51
N TRP A 231 23.74 -9.16 -9.29
CA TRP A 231 24.01 -8.21 -8.19
C TRP A 231 23.33 -6.85 -8.38
N GLU A 232 23.16 -6.39 -9.61
CA GLU A 232 22.44 -5.15 -9.91
C GLU A 232 20.97 -5.30 -9.49
N SER A 233 20.32 -6.37 -9.93
CA SER A 233 18.95 -6.73 -9.54
C SER A 233 18.80 -6.96 -8.03
N LEU A 234 19.74 -7.66 -7.41
CA LEU A 234 19.71 -7.92 -5.97
C LEU A 234 19.75 -6.62 -5.15
N SER A 235 20.39 -5.56 -5.67
CA SER A 235 20.47 -4.27 -4.97
C SER A 235 19.12 -3.57 -4.81
N GLU A 236 18.12 -3.91 -5.64
CA GLU A 236 16.73 -3.43 -5.51
C GLU A 236 15.88 -4.31 -4.59
N ASN A 237 16.38 -5.48 -4.18
CA ASN A 237 15.64 -6.40 -3.34
C ASN A 237 15.60 -5.89 -1.89
N PRO A 238 14.42 -5.64 -1.31
CA PRO A 238 14.31 -5.07 0.03
C PRO A 238 14.84 -5.99 1.13
N ASN A 239 14.96 -7.29 0.87
CA ASN A 239 15.35 -8.30 1.85
C ASN A 239 16.88 -8.52 1.91
N ILE A 240 17.69 -7.67 1.27
CA ILE A 240 19.16 -7.68 1.44
C ILE A 240 19.63 -7.05 2.76
N PHE A 241 18.73 -6.37 3.48
CA PHE A 241 19.03 -5.72 4.75
C PHE A 241 18.57 -6.58 5.92
N GLU A 242 19.40 -6.67 6.96
CA GLU A 242 19.05 -7.26 8.25
C GLU A 242 19.07 -6.22 9.38
N LEU A 243 18.48 -6.55 10.53
CA LEU A 243 18.53 -5.69 11.71
C LEU A 243 19.93 -5.70 12.32
N ASP A 244 20.52 -4.51 12.48
CA ASP A 244 21.77 -4.35 13.23
C ASP A 244 21.51 -4.42 14.74
N TYR A 245 21.53 -5.65 15.27
CA TYR A 245 21.38 -5.91 16.71
C TYR A 245 22.47 -5.26 17.56
N THR A 246 23.67 -5.05 17.01
CA THR A 246 24.78 -4.42 17.74
C THR A 246 24.47 -2.95 17.97
N PHE A 247 24.10 -2.24 16.91
CA PHE A 247 23.65 -0.85 16.98
C PHE A 247 22.42 -0.68 17.89
N LEU A 248 21.43 -1.59 17.77
CA LEU A 248 20.24 -1.56 18.63
C LEU A 248 20.62 -1.74 20.11
N LYS A 249 21.54 -2.66 20.42
CA LYS A 249 21.99 -2.90 21.79
C LYS A 249 22.69 -1.67 22.37
N GLU A 250 23.62 -1.07 21.64
CA GLU A 250 24.31 0.16 22.07
C GLU A 250 23.33 1.29 22.38
N ARG A 251 22.30 1.46 21.54
CA ARG A 251 21.26 2.47 21.76
C ARG A 251 20.36 2.13 22.95
N MET A 252 20.08 0.85 23.18
CA MET A 252 19.32 0.39 24.34
C MET A 252 20.08 0.59 25.65
N ASP A 253 21.41 0.49 25.65
CA ASP A 253 22.23 0.78 26.83
C ASP A 253 22.13 2.27 27.23
N ILE A 254 22.15 3.19 26.26
CA ILE A 254 21.92 4.62 26.51
C ILE A 254 20.52 4.85 27.11
N LEU A 255 19.48 4.26 26.52
CA LEU A 255 18.11 4.38 27.02
C LEU A 255 17.95 3.76 28.42
N ARG A 256 18.64 2.66 28.70
CA ARG A 256 18.69 2.02 30.01
C ARG A 256 19.32 2.95 31.03
N GLU A 257 20.46 3.58 30.72
CA GLU A 257 21.13 4.54 31.59
C GLU A 257 20.22 5.75 31.89
N GLU A 258 19.59 6.34 30.87
CA GLU A 258 18.65 7.45 31.04
C GLU A 258 17.43 7.06 31.89
N LEU A 259 16.87 5.87 31.66
CA LEU A 259 15.77 5.32 32.46
C LEU A 259 16.19 5.10 33.90
N MET A 260 17.39 4.55 34.14
CA MET A 260 17.95 4.39 35.48
C MET A 260 18.12 5.76 36.15
N MET A 261 18.75 6.73 35.50
CA MET A 261 18.91 8.08 36.03
C MET A 261 17.57 8.73 36.41
N LYS A 262 16.54 8.52 35.59
CA LYS A 262 15.20 9.09 35.84
C LYS A 262 14.42 8.34 36.90
N ALA A 263 14.48 7.01 36.93
CA ALA A 263 13.82 6.16 37.92
C ALA A 263 14.42 6.39 39.31
N TRP A 264 15.76 6.46 39.38
CA TRP A 264 16.54 6.64 40.60
C TRP A 264 16.87 8.10 40.90
N HIS A 265 16.19 9.06 40.27
CA HIS A 265 16.38 10.48 40.59
C HIS A 265 16.04 10.74 42.07
N PRO A 266 16.86 11.48 42.84
CA PRO A 266 16.68 11.63 44.29
C PRO A 266 15.28 12.10 44.70
N SER A 267 14.66 12.99 43.92
CA SER A 267 13.30 13.47 44.20
C SER A 267 12.22 12.39 44.10
N ARG A 268 12.45 11.33 43.30
CA ARG A 268 11.52 10.20 43.18
C ARG A 268 11.75 9.18 44.27
N ILE A 269 13.01 8.88 44.57
CA ILE A 269 13.39 8.03 45.71
C ILE A 269 12.83 8.62 47.00
N ASN A 270 13.02 9.93 47.23
CA ASN A 270 12.47 10.59 48.43
C ASN A 270 10.94 10.48 48.50
N LYS A 271 10.22 10.69 47.39
CA LYS A 271 8.76 10.48 47.35
C LYS A 271 8.35 9.04 47.65
N TRP A 272 9.14 8.06 47.22
CA TRP A 272 8.90 6.65 47.48
C TRP A 272 9.06 6.33 48.98
N LEU A 273 10.11 6.83 49.59
CA LEU A 273 10.38 6.72 51.03
C LEU A 273 9.32 7.47 51.86
N ASP A 274 8.94 8.68 51.45
CA ASP A 274 7.89 9.49 52.10
C ASP A 274 6.52 8.79 52.07
N ALA A 275 6.28 7.91 51.09
CA ALA A 275 5.08 7.09 51.00
C ALA A 275 5.13 5.83 51.89
N GLY A 276 6.20 5.65 52.68
CA GLY A 276 6.35 4.55 53.65
C GLY A 276 6.80 3.23 53.03
N MET A 277 7.30 3.24 51.79
CA MET A 277 7.89 2.06 51.14
C MET A 277 9.38 1.99 51.45
N GLU A 278 9.92 0.79 51.62
CA GLU A 278 11.32 0.57 51.98
C GLU A 278 12.17 0.31 50.73
N MET A 279 13.48 0.55 50.82
CA MET A 279 14.40 0.29 49.70
C MET A 279 14.53 -1.20 49.37
N GLU A 280 14.17 -2.07 50.31
CA GLU A 280 14.15 -3.53 50.16
C GLU A 280 13.01 -4.00 49.23
N ASP A 281 11.98 -3.17 49.02
CA ASP A 281 10.85 -3.46 48.13
C ASP A 281 11.20 -3.38 46.63
N ILE A 282 12.44 -3.00 46.28
CA ILE A 282 12.87 -2.71 44.90
C ILE A 282 13.70 -3.87 44.28
N TYR A 283 14.00 -4.95 45.02
CA TYR A 283 14.83 -6.09 44.55
C TYR A 283 14.05 -7.38 44.30
#